data_AF-A0A4U9VW01-F1
#
_entry.id   AF-A0A4U9VW01-F1
#
_cell.length_a   1.000
_cell.length_b   1.000
_cell.length_c   1.000
_cell.angle_alpha   90.00
_cell.angle_beta   90.00
_cell.angle_gamma   90.00
#
_symmetry.space_group_name_H-M   'P 1'
#
loop_
_entity.id
_entity.type
_entity.pdbx_description
1 polymer ?
#
loop_
_entity_poly.entity_id
_entity_poly.type
_entity_poly.pdbx_seq_one_letter_code
_entity_poly.pdbx_strand_id
1 'polypeptide(L)'
;MGSENLALPGLLALDAGSQAKGIAIGLETAGAKLLPVNKASGAYPLRAGDNLIALKAYVQGEPQALGNKTIGRGPFTATATFNLEYE
;
A
#
# COMPACT_ATOMS: atom_id res chain seq x y z
N MET A 1 -0.96 9.69 0.86
CA MET A 1 0.21 9.80 1.75
C MET A 1 0.18 8.68 2.77
N GLY A 2 1.35 8.21 3.22
CA GLY A 2 1.48 7.19 4.26
C GLY A 2 2.96 6.90 4.55
N SER A 3 3.23 6.16 5.64
CA SER A 3 4.58 5.73 5.97
C SER A 3 5.06 4.72 4.92
N GLU A 4 6.14 5.02 4.21
CA GLU A 4 6.70 4.15 3.18
C GLU A 4 7.62 3.08 3.79
N ASN A 5 7.54 1.84 3.30
CA ASN A 5 8.44 0.77 3.72
C ASN A 5 9.82 0.95 3.06
N LEU A 6 10.89 0.98 3.87
CA LEU A 6 12.26 1.20 3.38
C LEU A 6 12.83 0.02 2.60
N ALA A 7 12.40 -1.21 2.91
CA ALA A 7 12.83 -2.42 2.22
C ALA A 7 12.04 -2.70 0.93
N LEU A 8 10.84 -2.12 0.82
CA LEU A 8 9.94 -2.25 -0.33
C LEU A 8 9.40 -0.87 -0.74
N PRO A 9 10.21 -0.06 -1.47
CA PRO A 9 9.79 1.27 -1.91
C PRO A 9 8.49 1.25 -2.70
N GLY A 10 7.62 2.22 -2.43
CA GLY A 10 6.27 2.33 -2.99
C GLY A 10 5.19 1.59 -2.21
N LEU A 11 5.51 0.78 -1.20
CA LEU A 11 4.55 0.09 -0.34
C LEU A 11 4.43 0.77 1.03
N LEU A 12 3.33 0.54 1.74
CA LEU A 12 3.10 1.02 3.10
C LEU A 12 3.90 0.20 4.11
N ALA A 13 4.60 0.89 5.00
CA ALA A 13 5.07 0.35 6.25
C ALA A 13 3.90 0.08 7.21
N LEU A 14 4.11 -0.85 8.14
CA LEU A 14 3.17 -1.08 9.23
C LEU A 14 3.19 0.08 10.22
N ASP A 15 2.04 0.38 10.82
CA ASP A 15 1.91 1.38 11.87
C ASP A 15 2.68 0.93 13.12
N ALA A 16 3.17 1.89 13.92
CA ALA A 16 4.08 1.64 15.05
C ALA A 16 3.54 0.63 16.09
N GLY A 17 2.22 0.51 16.23
CA GLY A 17 1.56 -0.46 17.13
C GLY A 17 1.52 -1.91 16.62
N SER A 18 2.00 -2.17 15.39
CA SER A 18 1.93 -3.49 14.77
C SER A 18 2.94 -4.48 15.36
N GLN A 19 2.45 -5.70 15.63
CA GLN A 19 3.26 -6.80 16.15
C GLN A 19 3.92 -7.60 15.04
N ALA A 20 3.29 -7.72 13.87
CA ALA A 20 3.91 -8.34 12.70
C ALA A 20 5.18 -7.58 12.26
N LYS A 21 6.14 -8.30 11.68
CA LYS A 21 7.42 -7.75 11.20
C LYS A 21 7.82 -8.38 9.87
N GLY A 22 8.59 -7.66 9.08
CA GLY A 22 9.13 -8.17 7.81
C GLY A 22 8.10 -8.25 6.69
N ILE A 23 7.05 -7.43 6.74
CA ILE A 23 6.02 -7.32 5.71
C ILE A 23 5.69 -5.84 5.44
N ALA A 24 5.14 -5.58 4.25
CA ALA A 24 4.59 -4.30 3.83
C ALA A 24 3.21 -4.51 3.17
N ILE A 25 2.43 -3.42 3.06
CA ILE A 25 1.13 -3.45 2.41
C ILE A 25 1.22 -2.71 1.07
N GLY A 26 0.94 -3.41 -0.02
CA GLY A 26 0.84 -2.82 -1.35
C GLY A 26 -0.59 -2.40 -1.67
N LEU A 27 -0.70 -1.35 -2.49
CA LEU A 27 -1.95 -0.86 -3.04
C LEU A 27 -1.88 -0.96 -4.55
N GLU A 28 -2.96 -1.41 -5.18
CA GLU A 28 -3.03 -1.53 -6.63
C GLU A 28 -4.41 -1.18 -7.16
N THR A 29 -4.47 -0.83 -8.45
CA THR A 29 -5.75 -0.69 -9.15
C THR A 29 -6.42 -2.05 -9.30
N ALA A 30 -7.71 -2.06 -9.64
CA ALA A 30 -8.42 -3.29 -9.97
C ALA A 30 -7.71 -4.16 -11.05
N GLY A 31 -6.94 -3.52 -11.94
CA GLY A 31 -6.13 -4.17 -12.98
C GLY A 31 -4.72 -4.60 -12.55
N ALA A 32 -4.45 -4.75 -11.24
CA ALA A 32 -3.17 -5.16 -10.68
C ALA A 32 -1.98 -4.23 -11.02
N LYS A 33 -2.26 -2.94 -11.23
CA LYS A 33 -1.21 -1.92 -11.38
C LYS A 33 -0.90 -1.31 -10.02
N LEU A 34 0.36 -1.43 -9.59
CA LEU A 34 0.86 -0.82 -8.35
C LEU A 34 0.53 0.69 -8.30
N LEU A 35 0.07 1.13 -7.13
CA LEU A 35 -0.12 2.52 -6.74
C LEU A 35 0.92 2.85 -5.68
N PRO A 36 2.08 3.43 -6.08
CA PRO A 36 3.12 3.77 -5.13
C PRO A 36 2.63 4.80 -4.12
N VAL A 37 2.90 4.54 -2.84
CA VAL A 37 2.59 5.52 -1.79
C VAL A 37 3.39 6.80 -1.99
N ASN A 38 2.82 7.93 -1.54
CA ASN A 38 3.44 9.27 -1.61
C ASN A 38 3.78 9.76 -3.04
N LYS A 39 3.25 9.12 -4.08
CA LYS A 39 3.34 9.59 -5.46
C LYS A 39 1.95 9.81 -6.03
N ALA A 40 1.83 10.81 -6.90
CA ALA A 40 0.61 11.02 -7.65
C ALA A 40 0.30 9.78 -8.50
N SER A 41 -0.96 9.32 -8.45
CA SER A 41 -1.45 8.29 -9.36
C SER A 41 -1.69 8.88 -10.75
N GLY A 42 -1.90 8.01 -11.74
CA GLY A 42 -2.41 8.47 -13.04
C GLY A 42 -3.81 9.07 -12.90
N ALA A 43 -4.19 9.91 -13.87
CA ALA A 43 -5.53 10.48 -13.95
C ALA A 43 -6.60 9.39 -14.07
N TYR A 44 -7.70 9.56 -13.33
CA TYR A 44 -8.87 8.72 -13.45
C TYR A 44 -9.97 9.50 -14.18
N PRO A 45 -10.43 9.05 -15.36
CA PRO A 45 -11.44 9.78 -16.11
C PRO A 45 -12.77 9.77 -15.35
N LEU A 46 -13.34 10.96 -15.15
CA LEU A 46 -14.65 11.09 -14.53
C LEU A 46 -15.74 10.61 -15.48
N ARG A 47 -16.72 9.90 -14.93
CA ARG A 47 -17.94 9.48 -15.61
C ARG A 47 -19.11 10.30 -15.07
N ALA A 48 -20.14 10.47 -15.90
CA ALA A 48 -21.39 11.07 -15.47
C ALA A 48 -22.04 10.19 -14.39
N GLY A 49 -22.38 10.79 -13.25
CA GLY A 49 -22.85 10.08 -12.07
C GLY A 49 -21.71 9.66 -11.13
N ASP A 50 -21.81 8.47 -10.56
CA ASP A 50 -20.87 7.99 -9.54
C ASP A 50 -19.51 7.59 -10.13
N ASN A 51 -18.44 8.03 -9.45
CA ASN A 51 -17.06 7.68 -9.78
C ASN A 51 -16.51 6.68 -8.76
N LEU A 52 -16.52 5.40 -9.13
CA LEU A 52 -15.98 4.33 -8.29
C LEU A 52 -14.48 4.12 -8.53
N ILE A 53 -13.64 4.45 -7.54
CA ILE A 53 -12.22 4.14 -7.54
C ILE A 53 -11.99 2.79 -6.85
N ALA A 54 -12.00 1.70 -7.63
CA ALA A 54 -11.77 0.36 -7.10
C ALA A 54 -10.28 0.09 -6.89
N LEU A 55 -9.87 0.00 -5.62
CA LEU A 55 -8.51 -0.33 -5.20
C LEU A 55 -8.47 -1.71 -4.53
N LYS A 56 -7.32 -2.36 -4.63
CA LYS A 56 -7.01 -3.60 -3.90
C LYS A 56 -5.78 -3.37 -3.03
N ALA A 57 -5.71 -4.13 -1.94
CA ALA A 57 -4.55 -4.18 -1.07
C ALA A 57 -4.02 -5.61 -0.97
N TYR A 58 -2.71 -5.75 -0.82
CA TYR A 58 -2.06 -7.05 -0.64
C TYR A 58 -0.91 -6.97 0.36
N VAL A 59 -0.59 -8.10 0.98
CA VAL A 59 0.55 -8.23 1.89
C VAL A 59 1.76 -8.75 1.11
N GLN A 60 2.92 -8.13 1.28
CA GLN A 60 4.18 -8.58 0.69
C GLN A 60 5.27 -8.70 1.75
N GLY A 61 6.00 -9.81 1.75
CA GLY A 61 7.15 -10.01 2.62
C GLY A 61 8.36 -9.19 2.15
N GLU A 62 9.09 -8.61 3.10
CA GLU A 62 10.36 -7.95 2.82
C GLU A 62 11.40 -8.98 2.32
N PRO A 63 12.27 -8.65 1.35
CA PRO A 63 13.17 -9.63 0.74
C PRO A 63 14.07 -10.35 1.76
N GLN A 64 14.63 -9.61 2.73
CA GLN A 64 15.46 -10.20 3.78
C GLN A 64 14.65 -11.06 4.75
N ALA A 65 13.42 -10.65 5.09
CA ALA A 65 12.56 -11.42 5.98
C ALA A 65 12.11 -12.75 5.36
N LEU A 66 11.87 -12.75 4.05
CA LEU A 66 11.60 -13.96 3.28
C LEU A 66 12.82 -14.87 3.21
N GLY A 67 13.98 -14.32 2.84
CA GLY A 67 15.23 -15.09 2.72
C GLY A 67 15.67 -15.73 4.05
N ASN A 68 15.55 -14.98 5.14
CA ASN A 68 15.96 -15.43 6.48
C ASN A 68 14.85 -16.13 7.26
N LYS A 69 13.63 -16.23 6.69
CA LYS A 69 12.43 -16.77 7.37
C LYS A 69 12.13 -16.08 8.71
N THR A 70 12.31 -14.77 8.76
CA THR A 70 12.13 -13.94 9.97
C THR A 70 10.83 -13.13 9.97
N ILE A 71 9.84 -13.50 9.14
CA ILE A 71 8.52 -12.86 9.18
C ILE A 71 7.91 -13.06 10.58
N GLY A 72 7.73 -11.96 11.29
CA GLY A 72 7.14 -11.94 12.62
C GLY A 72 5.62 -12.02 12.52
N ARG A 73 5.01 -12.93 13.29
CA ARG A 73 3.55 -13.08 13.35
C ARG A 73 2.95 -12.13 14.37
N GLY A 74 1.73 -11.68 14.10
CA GLY A 74 0.93 -10.88 15.01
C GLY A 74 -0.08 -10.03 14.25
N PRO A 75 -1.03 -9.39 14.96
CA PRO A 75 -1.87 -8.36 14.38
C PRO A 75 -1.01 -7.22 13.82
N PHE A 76 -1.49 -6.60 12.75
CA PHE A 76 -0.88 -5.44 12.15
C PHE A 76 -1.92 -4.49 11.59
N THR A 77 -1.51 -3.24 11.42
CA THR A 77 -2.28 -2.19 10.77
C THR A 77 -1.33 -1.36 9.93
N ALA A 78 -1.82 -0.81 8.83
CA ALA A 78 -1.11 0.16 8.01
C ALA A 78 -2.09 1.22 7.55
N THR A 79 -1.74 2.49 7.70
CA THR A 79 -2.63 3.60 7.40
C THR A 79 -2.14 4.41 6.20
N ALA A 80 -3.06 4.73 5.29
CA ALA A 80 -2.82 5.63 4.17
C ALA A 80 -3.98 6.62 4.00
N THR A 81 -3.63 7.83 3.57
CA THR A 81 -4.56 8.90 3.22
C THR A 81 -4.60 9.06 1.71
N PHE A 82 -5.77 9.01 1.08
CA PHE A 82 -5.94 9.26 -0.35
C PHE A 82 -6.44 10.70 -0.54
N ASN A 83 -5.78 11.44 -1.43
CA ASN A 83 -6.21 12.78 -1.84
C ASN A 83 -6.78 12.68 -3.25
N LEU A 84 -7.97 13.23 -3.47
CA LEU A 84 -8.56 13.38 -4.80
C LEU A 84 -8.43 14.84 -5.21
N GLU A 85 -7.68 15.07 -6.27
CA GLU A 85 -7.50 16.38 -6.89
C GLU A 85 -8.31 16.39 -8.20
N TYR A 86 -8.99 17.51 -8.45
CA TYR A 86 -9.79 17.75 -9.63
C TYR A 86 -9.19 18.93 -10.40
N GLU A 87 -9.00 18.76 -11.70
CA GLU A 87 -8.59 19.81 -12.63
C GLU A 87 -9.76 20.29 -13.48
#